data_AF-A0A3M1Z8T4-F1
#
_entry.id   AF-A0A3M1Z8T4-F1
#
_cell.length_a   1.000
_cell.length_b   1.000
_cell.length_c   1.000
_cell.angle_alpha   90.00
_cell.angle_beta   90.00
_cell.angle_gamma   90.00
#
_symmetry.space_group_name_H-M   'P 1'
#
loop_
_entity.id
_entity.type
_entity.pdbx_description
1 polymer ?
#
loop_
_entity_poly.entity_id
_entity_poly.type
_entity_poly.pdbx_seq_one_letter_code
_entity_poly.pdbx_strand_id
1 'polypeptide(L)'
;MDEGYIKFHAEHIPAPPLPENLCRPVISVRQKLFEMGLIGAYPDGIGFGNVSRRLEGEQFLITASATGNLPRISPTHLSKVLEVVPERNYLKCTGPRIASSESMSHAAVYRQSPRTNGVIHVHHFEWWEKLLYKVPTTPPHIAYGTPEMARAIADLFDQTEVARIRLFALAGHREGIFAFGPTLEAAFRTLQAHYTAAGFGQ
;
A
#
# COMPACT_ATOMS: atom_id res chain seq x y z
N MET A 1 -0.90 13.97 -13.59
CA MET A 1 -1.25 13.19 -12.40
C MET A 1 0.07 12.85 -11.76
N ASP A 2 0.35 13.29 -10.53
CA ASP A 2 1.66 13.08 -9.90
C ASP A 2 1.75 11.71 -9.25
N GLU A 3 1.10 10.67 -9.76
CA GLU A 3 1.00 9.37 -9.07
C GLU A 3 2.29 8.55 -9.15
N GLY A 4 2.59 7.71 -8.16
CA GLY A 4 3.77 6.82 -8.18
C GLY A 4 5.14 7.51 -8.02
N TYR A 5 5.21 8.84 -7.89
CA TYR A 5 6.45 9.58 -7.64
C TYR A 5 6.82 9.57 -6.15
N ILE A 6 8.11 9.47 -5.87
CA ILE A 6 8.63 9.50 -4.50
C ILE A 6 8.71 10.95 -4.03
N LYS A 7 7.94 11.28 -2.97
CA LYS A 7 7.88 12.62 -2.37
C LYS A 7 8.69 12.76 -1.07
N PHE A 8 9.38 11.69 -0.68
CA PHE A 8 10.23 11.62 0.51
C PHE A 8 11.71 11.50 0.13
N HIS A 9 12.60 11.85 1.06
CA HIS A 9 14.02 11.53 0.91
C HIS A 9 14.22 10.03 1.08
N ALA A 10 14.63 9.36 0.01
CA ALA A 10 14.85 7.92 0.01
C ALA A 10 16.34 7.59 0.06
N GLU A 11 16.79 6.95 1.13
CA GLU A 11 18.07 6.27 1.18
C GLU A 11 17.89 4.83 0.69
N HIS A 12 18.24 4.59 -0.57
CA HIS A 12 18.21 3.25 -1.16
C HIS A 12 19.61 2.63 -1.14
N ILE A 13 19.73 1.48 -0.47
CA ILE A 13 20.94 0.66 -0.45
C ILE A 13 20.76 -0.48 -1.47
N PRO A 14 21.45 -0.45 -2.63
CA PRO A 14 21.37 -1.52 -3.61
C PRO A 14 21.79 -2.87 -2.99
N ALA A 15 20.98 -3.89 -3.20
CA ALA A 15 21.26 -5.25 -2.73
C ALA A 15 20.61 -6.29 -3.64
N PRO A 16 21.07 -7.55 -3.61
CA PRO A 16 20.41 -8.65 -4.30
C PRO A 16 18.95 -8.81 -3.84
N PRO A 17 18.11 -9.49 -4.65
CA PRO A 17 16.75 -9.82 -4.25
C PRO A 17 16.69 -10.66 -2.97
N LEU A 18 15.63 -10.49 -2.19
CA LEU A 18 15.38 -11.36 -1.04
C LEU A 18 15.00 -12.79 -1.50
N PRO A 19 15.21 -13.81 -0.64
CA PRO A 19 14.82 -15.18 -0.92
C PRO A 19 13.37 -15.34 -1.40
N GLU A 20 13.17 -16.21 -2.40
CA GLU A 20 11.87 -16.43 -3.06
C GLU A 20 10.74 -16.75 -2.06
N ASN A 21 11.02 -17.54 -1.03
CA ASN A 21 10.04 -17.91 0.00
C ASN A 21 9.53 -16.69 0.81
N LEU A 22 10.35 -15.65 0.98
CA LEU A 22 9.92 -14.40 1.61
C LEU A 22 9.09 -13.52 0.67
N CYS A 23 9.42 -13.56 -0.62
CA CYS A 23 8.80 -12.74 -1.66
C CYS A 23 7.46 -13.29 -2.14
N ARG A 24 7.33 -14.63 -2.18
CA ARG A 24 6.19 -15.34 -2.78
C ARG A 24 4.81 -14.87 -2.28
N PRO A 25 4.57 -14.60 -0.98
CA PRO A 25 3.26 -14.11 -0.55
C PRO A 25 2.90 -12.74 -1.15
N VAL A 26 3.85 -11.80 -1.18
CA VAL A 26 3.65 -10.46 -1.76
C VAL A 26 3.41 -10.57 -3.25
N ILE A 27 4.22 -11.36 -3.97
CA ILE A 27 4.08 -11.60 -5.41
C ILE A 27 2.70 -12.21 -5.70
N SER A 28 2.31 -13.26 -4.98
CA SER A 28 1.04 -13.96 -5.20
C SER A 28 -0.18 -13.04 -5.06
N VAL A 29 -0.23 -12.23 -4.00
CA VAL A 29 -1.34 -11.29 -3.78
C VAL A 29 -1.32 -10.15 -4.80
N ARG A 30 -0.14 -9.61 -5.11
CA ARG A 30 0.01 -8.58 -6.15
C ARG A 30 -0.49 -9.08 -7.49
N GLN A 31 -0.15 -10.32 -7.89
CA GLN A 31 -0.61 -10.88 -9.17
C GLN A 31 -2.12 -10.97 -9.25
N LYS A 32 -2.80 -11.43 -8.19
CA LYS A 32 -4.27 -11.44 -8.14
C LYS A 32 -4.85 -10.05 -8.28
N LEU A 33 -4.28 -9.07 -7.58
CA LEU A 33 -4.74 -7.67 -7.66
C LEU A 33 -4.52 -7.06 -9.06
N PHE A 34 -3.43 -7.42 -9.73
CA PHE A 34 -3.18 -7.03 -11.12
C PHE A 34 -4.21 -7.65 -12.08
N GLU A 35 -4.50 -8.95 -11.92
CA GLU A 35 -5.54 -9.65 -12.71
C GLU A 35 -6.94 -9.07 -12.48
N MET A 36 -7.21 -8.54 -11.29
CA MET A 36 -8.45 -7.83 -10.95
C MET A 36 -8.49 -6.38 -11.45
N GLY A 37 -7.41 -5.86 -12.05
CA GLY A 37 -7.30 -4.45 -12.47
C GLY A 37 -7.16 -3.45 -11.32
N LEU A 38 -6.91 -3.93 -10.10
CA LEU A 38 -6.78 -3.11 -8.88
C LEU A 38 -5.34 -2.60 -8.64
N ILE A 39 -4.37 -3.20 -9.33
CA ILE A 39 -2.99 -2.73 -9.47
C ILE A 39 -2.69 -2.71 -10.96
N GLY A 40 -2.02 -1.67 -11.44
CA GLY A 40 -1.79 -1.52 -12.86
C GLY A 40 -1.04 -0.25 -13.19
N ALA A 41 -1.29 0.28 -14.38
CA ALA A 41 -0.82 1.60 -14.78
C ALA A 41 -1.88 2.33 -15.59
N TYR A 42 -1.85 3.64 -15.50
CA TYR A 42 -2.65 4.53 -16.33
C TYR A 42 -2.13 4.54 -17.78
N PRO A 43 -2.90 5.08 -18.75
CA PRO A 43 -2.47 5.16 -20.15
C PRO A 43 -1.16 5.93 -20.39
N ASP A 44 -0.81 6.84 -19.48
CA ASP A 44 0.46 7.58 -19.48
C ASP A 44 1.65 6.78 -18.90
N GLY A 45 1.42 5.53 -18.50
CA GLY A 45 2.42 4.60 -17.99
C GLY A 45 2.69 4.70 -16.49
N ILE A 46 2.02 5.62 -15.79
CA ILE A 46 2.19 5.78 -14.34
C ILE A 46 1.54 4.59 -13.61
N GLY A 47 2.36 3.83 -12.89
CA GLY A 47 1.93 2.67 -12.12
C GLY A 47 1.24 3.05 -10.81
N PHE A 48 0.19 2.31 -10.45
CA PHE A 48 -0.59 2.51 -9.22
C PHE A 48 -0.73 1.23 -8.41
N GLY A 49 -1.03 1.39 -7.12
CA GLY A 49 -1.24 0.30 -6.18
C GLY A 49 0.03 -0.45 -5.78
N ASN A 50 0.06 -0.98 -4.57
CA ASN A 50 1.23 -1.62 -4.00
C ASN A 50 0.87 -2.54 -2.83
N VAL A 51 1.77 -3.47 -2.51
CA VAL A 51 1.51 -4.54 -1.53
C VAL A 51 2.72 -4.71 -0.63
N SER A 52 2.50 -4.76 0.69
CA SER A 52 3.57 -5.03 1.65
C SER A 52 3.23 -6.13 2.66
N ARG A 53 4.30 -6.75 3.16
CA ARG A 53 4.26 -7.72 4.25
C ARG A 53 5.28 -7.37 5.32
N ARG A 54 4.86 -7.28 6.58
CA ARG A 54 5.77 -7.08 7.72
C ARG A 54 6.71 -8.27 7.84
N LEU A 55 7.98 -7.99 8.14
CA LEU A 55 8.98 -9.00 8.45
C LEU A 55 9.21 -9.06 9.95
N GLU A 56 9.68 -7.96 10.54
CA GLU A 56 10.01 -7.86 11.96
C GLU A 56 9.94 -6.39 12.40
N GLY A 57 9.37 -6.12 13.57
CA GLY A 57 9.24 -4.76 14.08
C GLY A 57 8.57 -3.85 13.04
N GLU A 58 9.22 -2.73 12.71
CA GLU A 58 8.77 -1.80 11.66
C GLU A 58 9.31 -2.13 10.25
N GLN A 59 10.10 -3.19 10.09
CA GLN A 59 10.65 -3.59 8.80
C GLN A 59 9.64 -4.41 8.01
N PHE A 60 9.54 -4.13 6.71
CA PHE A 60 8.61 -4.84 5.83
C PHE A 60 9.14 -4.96 4.41
N LEU A 61 8.67 -5.97 3.71
CA LEU A 61 8.87 -6.15 2.28
C LEU A 61 7.73 -5.47 1.54
N ILE A 62 8.01 -4.71 0.48
CA ILE A 62 7.01 -4.03 -0.34
C ILE A 62 7.35 -4.14 -1.82
N THR A 63 6.33 -4.07 -2.69
CA THR A 63 6.54 -3.84 -4.13
C THR A 63 7.32 -2.55 -4.36
N ALA A 64 8.31 -2.61 -5.26
CA ALA A 64 9.14 -1.46 -5.61
C ALA A 64 8.34 -0.40 -6.38
N SER A 65 8.83 0.84 -6.37
CA SER A 65 8.23 1.93 -7.15
C SER A 65 8.23 1.63 -8.65
N ALA A 66 7.25 2.20 -9.36
CA ALA A 66 7.07 2.05 -10.81
C ALA A 66 7.05 0.58 -11.30
N THR A 67 6.41 -0.31 -10.53
CA THR A 67 6.20 -1.72 -10.90
C THR A 67 4.75 -2.07 -11.23
N GLY A 68 3.82 -1.10 -11.11
CA GLY A 68 2.39 -1.30 -11.36
C GLY A 68 2.08 -1.77 -12.79
N ASN A 69 2.80 -1.26 -13.79
CA ASN A 69 2.65 -1.61 -15.20
C ASN A 69 3.11 -3.04 -15.58
N LEU A 70 3.85 -3.73 -14.70
CA LEU A 70 4.41 -5.04 -15.03
C LEU A 70 3.34 -6.14 -14.90
N PRO A 71 3.05 -6.96 -15.92
CA PRO A 71 2.07 -8.04 -15.76
C PRO A 71 2.50 -9.13 -14.78
N ARG A 72 3.81 -9.32 -14.64
CA ARG A 72 4.43 -10.24 -13.67
C ARG A 72 5.56 -9.55 -12.97
N ILE A 73 5.68 -9.79 -11.67
CA ILE A 73 6.82 -9.37 -10.85
C ILE A 73 7.55 -10.60 -10.31
N SER A 74 8.77 -10.35 -9.83
CA SER A 74 9.67 -11.33 -9.25
C SER A 74 10.37 -10.68 -8.04
N PRO A 75 11.22 -11.39 -7.28
CA PRO A 75 11.97 -10.77 -6.18
C PRO A 75 12.77 -9.52 -6.57
N THR A 76 13.16 -9.36 -7.85
CA THR A 76 13.88 -8.17 -8.35
C THR A 76 13.01 -6.90 -8.37
N HIS A 77 11.71 -7.04 -8.13
CA HIS A 77 10.71 -5.97 -8.14
C HIS A 77 10.16 -5.68 -6.73
N LEU A 78 10.82 -6.19 -5.69
CA LEU A 78 10.51 -5.90 -4.30
C LEU A 78 11.66 -5.16 -3.63
N SER A 79 11.35 -4.46 -2.54
CA SER A 79 12.30 -3.75 -1.69
C SER A 79 11.98 -4.01 -0.23
N LYS A 80 13.01 -4.14 0.61
CA LYS A 80 12.87 -4.21 2.06
C LYS A 80 13.01 -2.81 2.64
N VAL A 81 11.95 -2.31 3.27
CA VAL A 81 12.00 -1.08 4.07
C VAL A 81 12.63 -1.40 5.41
N LEU A 82 13.65 -0.63 5.76
CA LEU A 82 14.44 -0.79 6.99
C LEU A 82 14.02 0.21 8.07
N GLU A 83 13.68 1.43 7.65
CA GLU A 83 13.34 2.54 8.54
C GLU A 83 12.45 3.53 7.82
N VAL A 84 11.50 4.10 8.56
CA VAL A 84 10.66 5.22 8.09
C VAL A 84 10.61 6.27 9.18
N VAL A 85 10.91 7.52 8.84
CA VAL A 85 10.83 8.65 9.78
C VAL A 85 9.96 9.73 9.13
N PRO A 86 8.62 9.66 9.31
CA PRO A 86 7.69 10.60 8.69
C PRO A 86 7.99 12.05 9.04
N GLU A 87 8.41 12.34 10.26
CA GLU A 87 8.74 13.68 10.74
C GLU A 87 9.92 14.30 9.98
N ARG A 88 10.78 13.47 9.39
CA ARG A 88 11.90 13.87 8.55
C ARG A 88 11.63 13.67 7.06
N ASN A 89 10.41 13.25 6.70
CA ASN A 89 10.03 12.84 5.35
C ASN A 89 11.10 11.90 4.76
N TYR A 90 11.53 10.90 5.54
CA TYR A 90 12.68 10.05 5.26
C TYR A 90 12.30 8.57 5.26
N LEU A 91 12.89 7.82 4.34
CA LEU A 91 12.77 6.37 4.28
C LEU A 91 14.10 5.73 3.89
N LYS A 92 14.46 4.66 4.60
CA LYS A 92 15.59 3.79 4.27
C LYS A 92 15.10 2.45 3.77
N CYS A 93 15.61 2.02 2.62
CA CYS A 93 15.29 0.71 2.06
C CYS A 93 16.51 0.03 1.44
N THR A 94 16.41 -1.28 1.26
CA THR A 94 17.42 -2.08 0.58
C THR A 94 16.80 -3.09 -0.37
N GLY A 95 17.50 -3.37 -1.47
CA GLY A 95 17.09 -4.35 -2.46
C GLY A 95 17.42 -3.91 -3.88
N PRO A 96 16.92 -4.63 -4.89
CA PRO A 96 17.24 -4.37 -6.30
C PRO A 96 16.67 -3.05 -6.82
N ARG A 97 15.58 -2.57 -6.20
CA ARG A 97 14.88 -1.34 -6.57
C ARG A 97 14.44 -0.57 -5.34
N ILE A 98 14.21 0.72 -5.53
CA ILE A 98 13.66 1.61 -4.52
C ILE A 98 12.23 1.18 -4.12
N ALA A 99 11.91 1.31 -2.84
CA ALA A 99 10.58 0.98 -2.30
C ALA A 99 9.47 1.87 -2.91
N SER A 100 8.21 1.42 -2.83
CA SER A 100 7.05 2.20 -3.30
C SER A 100 7.02 3.61 -2.73
N SER A 101 6.52 4.57 -3.51
CA SER A 101 6.21 5.96 -3.08
C SER A 101 5.23 6.05 -1.91
N GLU A 102 4.48 4.99 -1.62
CA GLU A 102 3.52 4.95 -0.51
C GLU A 102 3.98 4.11 0.68
N SER A 103 5.27 3.77 0.72
CA SER A 103 5.83 2.99 1.83
C SER A 103 5.63 3.66 3.21
N MET A 104 5.57 5.00 3.28
CA MET A 104 5.25 5.71 4.53
C MET A 104 3.82 5.45 5.02
N SER A 105 2.85 5.35 4.11
CA SER A 105 1.46 4.99 4.46
C SER A 105 1.38 3.57 5.02
N HIS A 106 2.13 2.63 4.43
CA HIS A 106 2.23 1.26 4.94
C HIS A 106 2.85 1.22 6.34
N ALA A 107 3.93 1.97 6.55
CA ALA A 107 4.56 2.12 7.87
C ALA A 107 3.60 2.72 8.91
N ALA A 108 2.80 3.71 8.53
CA ALA A 108 1.79 4.31 9.42
C ALA A 108 0.76 3.26 9.86
N VAL A 109 0.22 2.45 8.95
CA VAL A 109 -0.70 1.34 9.30
C VAL A 109 -0.02 0.33 10.23
N TYR A 110 1.24 -0.01 9.96
CA TYR A 110 2.00 -0.93 10.80
C TYR A 110 2.26 -0.41 12.21
N ARG A 111 2.45 0.90 12.38
CA ARG A 111 2.62 1.53 13.70
C ARG A 111 1.35 1.51 14.53
N GLN A 112 0.21 1.82 13.91
CA GLN A 112 -1.07 1.89 14.61
C GLN A 112 -1.68 0.53 14.91
N SER A 113 -1.31 -0.50 14.15
CA SER A 113 -1.79 -1.86 14.36
C SER A 113 -0.63 -2.85 14.43
N PRO A 114 -0.11 -3.12 15.64
CA PRO A 114 0.94 -4.12 15.86
C PRO A 114 0.55 -5.54 15.41
N ARG A 115 -0.75 -5.83 15.35
CA ARG A 115 -1.28 -7.13 14.88
C ARG A 115 -1.32 -7.24 13.35
N THR A 116 -1.09 -6.16 12.61
CA THR A 116 -1.10 -6.16 11.14
C THR A 116 0.24 -6.66 10.59
N ASN A 117 0.20 -7.64 9.69
CA ASN A 117 1.36 -8.10 8.92
C ASN A 117 1.19 -8.00 7.41
N GLY A 118 0.01 -7.60 6.90
CA GLY A 118 -0.22 -7.36 5.48
C GLY A 118 -0.95 -6.05 5.25
N VAL A 119 -0.48 -5.26 4.28
CA VAL A 119 -1.12 -4.02 3.84
C VAL A 119 -1.17 -4.02 2.32
N ILE A 120 -2.32 -3.66 1.78
CA ILE A 120 -2.63 -3.60 0.36
C ILE A 120 -3.14 -2.21 0.06
N HIS A 121 -2.58 -1.58 -0.96
CA HIS A 121 -3.07 -0.36 -1.57
C HIS A 121 -3.47 -0.63 -3.02
N VAL A 122 -4.66 -0.18 -3.41
CA VAL A 122 -5.23 -0.38 -4.74
C VAL A 122 -5.93 0.87 -5.24
N HIS A 123 -6.11 0.96 -6.55
CA HIS A 123 -6.90 2.02 -7.17
C HIS A 123 -8.08 1.42 -7.92
N HIS A 124 -9.26 1.98 -7.71
CA HIS A 124 -10.44 1.68 -8.53
C HIS A 124 -11.49 2.79 -8.36
N PHE A 125 -11.67 3.63 -9.39
CA PHE A 125 -12.50 4.85 -9.29
C PHE A 125 -13.92 4.60 -8.82
N GLU A 126 -14.68 3.74 -9.50
CA GLU A 126 -16.09 3.49 -9.16
C GLU A 126 -16.27 2.86 -7.78
N TRP A 127 -15.25 2.13 -7.31
CA TRP A 127 -15.30 1.47 -6.00
C TRP A 127 -14.99 2.47 -4.90
N TRP A 128 -13.97 3.31 -5.13
CA TRP A 128 -13.62 4.42 -4.27
C TRP A 128 -14.80 5.38 -4.11
N GLU A 129 -15.50 5.76 -5.18
CA GLU A 129 -16.70 6.61 -5.09
C GLU A 129 -17.81 5.98 -4.23
N LYS A 130 -18.02 4.66 -4.36
CA LYS A 130 -19.02 3.95 -3.54
C LYS A 130 -18.65 3.91 -2.06
N LEU A 131 -17.35 3.92 -1.73
CA LEU A 131 -16.83 3.82 -0.37
C LEU A 131 -16.62 5.17 0.32
N LEU A 132 -16.34 6.22 -0.43
CA LEU A 132 -15.96 7.54 0.10
C LEU A 132 -16.97 8.02 1.16
N TYR A 133 -16.47 8.32 2.36
CA TYR A 133 -17.26 8.72 3.55
C TYR A 133 -18.25 7.68 4.10
N LYS A 134 -18.30 6.47 3.54
CA LYS A 134 -19.03 5.30 4.10
C LYS A 134 -18.13 4.35 4.86
N VAL A 135 -16.83 4.42 4.62
CA VAL A 135 -15.76 3.82 5.41
C VAL A 135 -14.88 4.93 5.99
N PRO A 136 -14.02 4.64 6.99
CA PRO A 136 -13.00 5.58 7.43
C PRO A 136 -12.27 6.16 6.22
N THR A 137 -12.14 7.48 6.18
CA THR A 137 -11.68 8.21 4.98
C THR A 137 -10.75 9.33 5.40
N THR A 138 -9.56 9.42 4.79
CA THR A 138 -8.61 10.51 5.10
C THR A 138 -9.12 11.86 4.56
N PRO A 139 -8.68 13.00 5.11
CA PRO A 139 -9.06 14.32 4.61
C PRO A 139 -8.68 14.58 3.14
N PRO A 140 -9.48 15.37 2.39
CA PRO A 140 -9.29 15.57 0.95
C PRO A 140 -8.10 16.45 0.54
N HIS A 141 -7.53 17.23 1.47
CA HIS A 141 -6.42 18.13 1.19
C HIS A 141 -5.03 17.49 1.40
N ILE A 142 -4.98 16.22 1.80
CA ILE A 142 -3.75 15.51 2.14
C ILE A 142 -3.30 14.67 0.96
N ALA A 143 -2.14 15.01 0.40
CA ALA A 143 -1.54 14.28 -0.71
C ALA A 143 -0.90 12.97 -0.25
N TYR A 144 -0.90 11.96 -1.12
CA TYR A 144 -0.22 10.68 -0.88
C TYR A 144 1.30 10.87 -0.66
N GLY A 145 1.92 9.91 0.03
CA GLY A 145 3.38 9.85 0.14
C GLY A 145 3.98 10.98 0.98
N THR A 146 3.18 11.62 1.84
CA THR A 146 3.59 12.76 2.69
C THR A 146 3.56 12.39 4.18
N PRO A 147 4.28 13.13 5.04
CA PRO A 147 4.14 13.03 6.50
C PRO A 147 2.71 13.27 6.99
N GLU A 148 1.99 14.21 6.35
CA GLU A 148 0.60 14.53 6.66
C GLU A 148 -0.31 13.32 6.41
N MET A 149 -0.04 12.52 5.37
CA MET A 149 -0.77 11.28 5.13
C MET A 149 -0.53 10.25 6.25
N ALA A 150 0.70 10.11 6.74
CA ALA A 150 0.99 9.23 7.87
C ALA A 150 0.25 9.66 9.14
N ARG A 151 0.15 10.98 9.39
CA ARG A 151 -0.65 11.52 10.50
C ARG A 151 -2.14 11.29 10.30
N ALA A 152 -2.66 11.51 9.10
CA ALA A 152 -4.07 11.27 8.78
C ALA A 152 -4.47 9.80 8.99
N ILE A 153 -3.58 8.86 8.63
CA ILE A 153 -3.79 7.44 8.90
C ILE A 153 -3.82 7.19 10.42
N ALA A 154 -2.92 7.81 11.20
CA ALA A 154 -2.97 7.72 12.66
C ALA A 154 -4.31 8.20 13.24
N ASP A 155 -4.76 9.38 12.79
CA ASP A 155 -6.03 9.95 13.22
C ASP A 155 -7.23 9.04 12.86
N LEU A 156 -7.19 8.32 11.73
CA LEU A 156 -8.21 7.31 11.42
C LEU A 156 -8.28 6.20 12.45
N PHE A 157 -7.12 5.70 12.92
CA PHE A 157 -7.07 4.65 13.95
C PHE A 157 -7.60 5.13 15.30
N ASP A 158 -7.35 6.39 15.64
CA ASP A 158 -7.77 6.97 16.92
C ASP A 158 -9.25 7.37 16.93
N GLN A 159 -9.79 7.84 15.79
CA GLN A 159 -11.08 8.52 15.74
C GLN A 159 -12.19 7.71 15.08
N THR A 160 -11.88 6.53 14.52
CA THR A 160 -12.83 5.73 13.75
C THR A 160 -12.71 4.23 14.02
N GLU A 161 -13.66 3.47 13.46
CA GLU A 161 -13.69 2.01 13.53
C GLU A 161 -12.71 1.32 12.55
N VAL A 162 -11.71 2.02 12.01
CA VAL A 162 -10.80 1.46 10.97
C VAL A 162 -10.05 0.23 11.46
N ALA A 163 -9.70 0.12 12.75
CA ALA A 163 -9.04 -1.07 13.30
C ALA A 163 -9.93 -2.33 13.19
N ARG A 164 -11.25 -2.15 13.28
CA ARG A 164 -12.25 -3.22 13.14
C ARG A 164 -12.59 -3.49 11.67
N ILE A 165 -12.82 -2.44 10.88
CA ILE A 165 -13.19 -2.53 9.46
C ILE A 165 -12.02 -3.03 8.61
N ARG A 166 -10.80 -2.59 8.95
CA ARG A 166 -9.54 -2.91 8.28
C ARG A 166 -9.46 -2.48 6.81
N LEU A 167 -10.24 -1.47 6.46
CA LEU A 167 -10.29 -0.85 5.15
C LEU A 167 -10.60 0.64 5.31
N PHE A 168 -9.93 1.48 4.53
CA PHE A 168 -10.17 2.92 4.47
C PHE A 168 -9.94 3.47 3.06
N ALA A 169 -10.60 4.58 2.74
CA ALA A 169 -10.46 5.29 1.48
C ALA A 169 -9.63 6.57 1.64
N LEU A 170 -9.05 7.08 0.55
CA LEU A 170 -8.27 8.31 0.57
C LEU A 170 -9.02 9.42 -0.18
N ALA A 171 -9.50 10.47 0.49
CA ALA A 171 -10.18 11.54 -0.23
C ALA A 171 -9.21 12.42 -1.04
N GLY A 172 -7.99 12.65 -0.54
CA GLY A 172 -6.96 13.44 -1.20
C GLY A 172 -6.10 12.66 -2.21
N HIS A 173 -6.37 11.37 -2.35
CA HIS A 173 -5.73 10.49 -3.33
C HIS A 173 -6.85 9.70 -4.04
N ARG A 174 -7.39 10.32 -5.09
CA ARG A 174 -8.52 9.80 -5.87
C ARG A 174 -8.27 8.35 -6.27
N GLU A 175 -9.30 7.52 -6.19
CA GLU A 175 -9.28 6.08 -6.50
C GLU A 175 -8.59 5.19 -5.44
N GLY A 176 -7.78 5.79 -4.56
CA GLY A 176 -6.95 5.08 -3.60
C GLY A 176 -7.71 4.48 -2.42
N ILE A 177 -7.54 3.16 -2.23
CA ILE A 177 -8.14 2.39 -1.13
C ILE A 177 -7.04 1.56 -0.47
N PHE A 178 -7.07 1.50 0.86
CA PHE A 178 -6.18 0.69 1.67
C PHE A 178 -6.96 -0.42 2.38
N ALA A 179 -6.39 -1.63 2.42
CA ALA A 179 -6.84 -2.73 3.25
C ALA A 179 -5.67 -3.36 4.00
N PHE A 180 -5.91 -3.88 5.20
CA PHE A 180 -4.85 -4.47 6.01
C PHE A 180 -5.35 -5.65 6.86
N GLY A 181 -4.41 -6.44 7.40
CA GLY A 181 -4.79 -7.61 8.19
C GLY A 181 -3.62 -8.32 8.86
N PRO A 182 -3.92 -9.31 9.73
CA PRO A 182 -2.91 -10.07 10.47
C PRO A 182 -2.02 -10.96 9.59
N THR A 183 -2.47 -11.22 8.35
CA THR A 183 -1.65 -11.77 7.27
C THR A 183 -2.02 -11.05 5.97
N LEU A 184 -1.21 -11.23 4.94
CA LEU A 184 -1.49 -10.64 3.63
C LEU A 184 -2.75 -11.25 2.99
N GLU A 185 -2.98 -12.54 3.20
CA GLU A 185 -4.19 -13.23 2.77
C GLU A 185 -5.42 -12.72 3.51
N ALA A 186 -5.30 -12.38 4.80
CA ALA A 186 -6.39 -11.78 5.55
C ALA A 186 -6.72 -10.37 5.04
N ALA A 187 -5.70 -9.55 4.74
CA ALA A 187 -5.89 -8.23 4.11
C ALA A 187 -6.60 -8.36 2.75
N PHE A 188 -6.16 -9.33 1.92
CA PHE A 188 -6.79 -9.60 0.62
C PHE A 188 -8.25 -10.06 0.76
N ARG A 189 -8.56 -10.93 1.73
CA ARG A 189 -9.96 -11.35 1.99
C ARG A 189 -10.84 -10.18 2.44
N THR A 190 -10.33 -9.31 3.31
CA THR A 190 -11.05 -8.08 3.70
C THR A 190 -11.33 -7.22 2.47
N LEU A 191 -10.30 -6.94 1.66
CA LEU A 191 -10.43 -6.20 0.41
C LEU A 191 -11.50 -6.80 -0.50
N GLN A 192 -11.41 -8.10 -0.76
CA GLN A 192 -12.32 -8.83 -1.66
C GLN A 192 -13.77 -8.81 -1.16
N ALA A 193 -13.99 -8.98 0.15
CA ALA A 193 -15.33 -8.91 0.73
C ALA A 193 -15.99 -7.55 0.50
N HIS A 194 -15.24 -6.45 0.69
CA HIS A 194 -15.73 -5.10 0.42
C HIS A 194 -15.91 -4.82 -1.08
N TYR A 195 -15.04 -5.36 -1.93
CA TYR A 195 -15.13 -5.25 -3.39
C TYR A 195 -16.42 -5.91 -3.91
N THR A 196 -16.69 -7.14 -3.49
CA THR A 196 -17.91 -7.86 -3.86
C THR A 196 -19.17 -7.26 -3.25
N ALA A 197 -19.12 -6.80 -1.99
CA ALA A 197 -20.26 -6.10 -1.37
C ALA A 197 -20.63 -4.79 -2.10
N ALA A 198 -19.66 -4.15 -2.77
CA ALA A 198 -19.89 -2.99 -3.62
C ALA A 198 -20.38 -3.34 -5.04
N GLY A 199 -20.56 -4.63 -5.34
CA GLY A 199 -21.10 -5.14 -6.61
C GLY A 199 -20.06 -5.40 -7.70
N PHE A 200 -18.77 -5.50 -7.36
CA PHE A 200 -17.72 -5.80 -8.32
C PHE A 200 -17.25 -7.26 -8.26
N GLY A 201 -16.68 -7.76 -9.36
CA GLY A 201 -16.11 -9.11 -9.44
C GLY A 201 -17.15 -10.24 -9.49
N GLN A 202 -18.37 -9.95 -9.94
CA GLN A 202 -19.36 -10.95 -10.37
C GLN A 202 -19.12 -11.35 -11.83
#